data_AF-A0A2N7YVD3-F1
#
_entry.id   AF-A0A2N7YVD3-F1
#
_cell.length_a   1.000
_cell.length_b   1.000
_cell.length_c   1.000
_cell.angle_alpha   90.00
_cell.angle_beta   90.00
_cell.angle_gamma   90.00
#
_symmetry.space_group_name_H-M   'P 1'
#
loop_
_entity.id
_entity.type
_entity.pdbx_description
1 polymer ?
#
loop_
_entity_poly.entity_id
_entity_poly.type
_entity_poly.pdbx_seq_one_letter_code
_entity_poly.pdbx_strand_id
1 'polypeptide(L)'
;MQREQFLAQPEIESFIAWLAANLPTLTFKLRFKSSKFVPGGLTADVQGIEQVLGHYRWKASWQDAHQCSVDSRTWAETQRSLGQLREWLTSAVNQGNDQQALQACLQILRWGGVRGAIPFLHRLAANGKLSSYLQKMAGLMSLDGKNDLDDLDAISVERFDAGLTKIHALFDSSGSPIYDSRVGAAIGMLYSLFRQQWTGSGKPLLAFPSGAARGSQIRNPGAFLNGLAAPQFSSISYETWARWQVRLGWIIRAVLERTGWFAEQGALPARCHAFEASLFVLGYDLRCFGWTPKSAVPVVDLPEPEERDSTGWVPTGNPFSQVINDYLLFRRQGGKSDKASFVDWLSTHPHHARPISRATAQDYCFAFSMQEFDLFDRSLEALERIVAGGEDGLRAVLASEALEPFTLGDERVSVCLVDVMITGRAYQRESTGDARVESILSAGYAGTKNSANTLMALGRNVGKHFGLLDDKHLPTPLFERFFGACSLEA
;
A
#
# COMPACT_ATOMS: atom_id res chain seq x y z
N MET A 1 16.06 5.59 -21.04
CA MET A 1 15.40 4.60 -21.92
C MET A 1 13.97 5.00 -22.30
N GLN A 2 13.68 5.05 -23.61
CA GLN A 2 12.34 5.31 -24.18
C GLN A 2 11.50 4.04 -24.41
N ARG A 3 10.19 4.19 -24.68
CA ARG A 3 9.24 3.08 -24.91
C ARG A 3 9.72 2.08 -25.97
N GLU A 4 10.09 2.56 -27.15
CA GLU A 4 10.48 1.71 -28.28
C GLU A 4 11.72 0.86 -27.94
N GLN A 5 12.72 1.49 -27.31
CA GLN A 5 13.92 0.81 -26.83
C GLN A 5 13.60 -0.24 -25.77
N PHE A 6 12.71 0.09 -24.83
CA PHE A 6 12.28 -0.83 -23.78
C PHE A 6 11.59 -2.07 -24.36
N LEU A 7 10.65 -1.87 -25.29
CA LEU A 7 9.86 -2.94 -25.92
C LEU A 7 10.66 -3.78 -26.91
N ALA A 8 11.72 -3.23 -27.51
CA ALA A 8 12.60 -3.95 -28.43
C ALA A 8 13.58 -4.92 -27.74
N GLN A 9 13.64 -4.93 -26.40
CA GLN A 9 14.47 -5.90 -25.68
C GLN A 9 13.90 -7.32 -25.88
N PRO A 10 14.72 -8.33 -26.27
CA PRO A 10 14.22 -9.66 -26.65
C PRO A 10 13.36 -10.34 -25.59
N GLU A 11 13.73 -10.21 -24.31
CA GLU A 11 12.97 -10.80 -23.21
C GLU A 11 11.64 -10.09 -22.96
N ILE A 12 11.57 -8.77 -23.17
CA ILE A 12 10.33 -7.98 -23.03
C ILE A 12 9.36 -8.32 -24.16
N GLU A 13 9.86 -8.33 -25.40
CA GLU A 13 9.07 -8.72 -26.56
C GLU A 13 8.49 -10.14 -26.41
N SER A 14 9.33 -11.07 -25.94
CA SER A 14 8.92 -12.46 -25.72
C SER A 14 7.96 -12.60 -24.55
N PHE A 15 8.10 -11.80 -23.50
CA PHE A 15 7.13 -11.75 -22.41
C PHE A 15 5.76 -11.25 -22.90
N ILE A 16 5.72 -10.19 -23.73
CA ILE A 16 4.48 -9.68 -24.33
C ILE A 16 3.82 -10.74 -25.21
N ALA A 17 4.60 -11.44 -26.03
CA ALA A 17 4.09 -12.55 -26.85
C ALA A 17 3.58 -13.71 -25.99
N TRP A 18 4.29 -14.05 -24.91
CA TRP A 18 3.87 -15.07 -23.96
C TRP A 18 2.56 -14.70 -23.27
N LEU A 19 2.41 -13.45 -22.81
CA LEU A 19 1.17 -12.96 -22.22
C LEU A 19 0.00 -13.10 -23.20
N ALA A 20 0.16 -12.64 -24.44
CA ALA A 20 -0.84 -12.73 -25.49
C ALA A 20 -1.28 -14.17 -25.80
N ALA A 21 -0.34 -15.13 -25.77
CA ALA A 21 -0.62 -16.54 -26.04
C ALA A 21 -1.22 -17.30 -24.85
N ASN A 22 -0.79 -16.99 -23.62
CA ASN A 22 -1.10 -17.81 -22.45
C ASN A 22 -2.25 -17.26 -21.59
N LEU A 23 -2.42 -15.95 -21.49
CA LEU A 23 -3.48 -15.39 -20.64
C LEU A 23 -4.90 -15.85 -20.99
N PRO A 24 -5.28 -16.15 -22.25
CA PRO A 24 -6.59 -16.72 -22.58
C PRO A 24 -6.81 -18.15 -22.08
N THR A 25 -5.73 -18.92 -21.91
CA THR A 25 -5.80 -20.37 -21.62
C THR A 25 -5.53 -20.68 -20.16
N LEU A 26 -4.82 -19.80 -19.44
CA LEU A 26 -4.58 -19.92 -18.01
C LEU A 26 -5.89 -19.98 -17.23
N THR A 27 -5.90 -20.83 -16.20
CA THR A 27 -7.03 -20.99 -15.28
C THR A 27 -6.69 -20.38 -13.94
N PHE A 28 -7.68 -19.75 -13.30
CA PHE A 28 -7.52 -19.07 -12.03
C PHE A 28 -8.59 -19.51 -11.04
N LYS A 29 -8.16 -19.85 -9.82
CA LYS A 29 -9.00 -20.20 -8.68
C LYS A 29 -9.15 -18.99 -7.78
N LEU A 30 -10.12 -18.13 -8.07
CA LEU A 30 -10.40 -16.92 -7.29
C LEU A 30 -11.00 -17.32 -5.94
N ARG A 31 -10.31 -17.01 -4.84
CA ARG A 31 -10.71 -17.36 -3.46
C ARG A 31 -10.52 -16.16 -2.54
N PHE A 32 -11.56 -15.36 -2.40
CA PHE A 32 -11.57 -14.19 -1.52
C PHE A 32 -12.36 -14.50 -0.26
N LYS A 33 -11.74 -14.25 0.90
CA LYS A 33 -12.46 -14.28 2.17
C LYS A 33 -13.50 -13.15 2.20
N SER A 34 -14.57 -13.37 2.97
CA SER A 34 -15.52 -12.30 3.24
C SER A 34 -14.80 -11.16 3.94
N SER A 35 -15.11 -9.93 3.56
CA SER A 35 -14.60 -8.74 4.24
C SER A 35 -15.54 -7.58 3.94
N LYS A 36 -15.30 -6.42 4.58
CA LYS A 36 -16.01 -5.19 4.22
C LYS A 36 -15.78 -4.77 2.77
N PHE A 37 -14.64 -5.13 2.18
CA PHE A 37 -14.30 -4.85 0.78
C PHE A 37 -14.90 -5.90 -0.16
N VAL A 38 -15.05 -7.14 0.28
CA VAL A 38 -15.68 -8.21 -0.51
C VAL A 38 -16.79 -8.85 0.31
N PRO A 39 -17.95 -8.17 0.48
CA PRO A 39 -19.04 -8.71 1.29
C PRO A 39 -19.52 -10.05 0.73
N GLY A 40 -19.50 -11.08 1.58
CA GLY A 40 -19.86 -12.46 1.23
C GLY A 40 -18.72 -13.26 0.57
N GLY A 41 -17.53 -12.67 0.39
CA GLY A 41 -16.39 -13.31 -0.26
C GLY A 41 -16.58 -13.55 -1.75
N LEU A 42 -15.66 -14.33 -2.33
CA LEU A 42 -15.70 -14.78 -3.72
C LEU A 42 -15.09 -16.16 -3.84
N THR A 43 -15.78 -17.09 -4.49
CA THR A 43 -15.24 -18.39 -4.91
C THR A 43 -15.66 -18.61 -6.35
N ALA A 44 -14.69 -18.64 -7.27
CA ALA A 44 -14.93 -18.86 -8.68
C ALA A 44 -13.70 -19.49 -9.34
N ASP A 45 -13.93 -20.36 -10.32
CA ASP A 45 -12.88 -20.88 -11.20
C ASP A 45 -13.14 -20.31 -12.59
N VAL A 46 -12.14 -19.67 -13.16
CA VAL A 46 -12.25 -18.95 -14.44
C VAL A 46 -11.12 -19.33 -15.36
N GLN A 47 -11.35 -19.21 -16.66
CA GLN A 47 -10.32 -19.38 -17.68
C GLN A 47 -10.19 -18.09 -18.49
N GLY A 48 -8.97 -17.62 -18.67
CA GLY A 48 -8.74 -16.39 -19.40
C GLY A 48 -8.76 -15.14 -18.53
N ILE A 49 -7.89 -14.17 -18.83
CA ILE A 49 -7.85 -12.89 -18.10
C ILE A 49 -9.15 -12.08 -18.25
N GLU A 50 -9.84 -12.15 -19.38
CA GLU A 50 -11.09 -11.40 -19.60
C GLU A 50 -12.23 -11.86 -18.68
N GLN A 51 -12.32 -13.18 -18.39
CA GLN A 51 -13.32 -13.70 -17.46
C GLN A 51 -13.08 -13.23 -16.03
N VAL A 52 -11.81 -13.00 -15.63
CA VAL A 52 -11.46 -12.48 -14.30
C VAL A 52 -12.16 -11.14 -14.03
N LEU A 53 -12.24 -10.26 -15.04
CA LEU A 53 -12.88 -8.95 -14.91
C LEU A 53 -14.37 -9.06 -14.51
N GLY A 54 -15.08 -10.06 -15.05
CA GLY A 54 -16.47 -10.33 -14.71
C GLY A 54 -16.69 -10.69 -13.24
N HIS A 55 -15.62 -11.07 -12.53
CA HIS A 55 -15.62 -11.36 -11.10
C HIS A 55 -15.03 -10.25 -10.23
N TYR A 56 -14.74 -9.07 -10.79
CA TYR A 56 -14.28 -7.93 -10.00
C TYR A 56 -15.29 -7.58 -8.91
N ARG A 57 -14.84 -7.69 -7.66
CA ARG A 57 -15.61 -7.36 -6.46
C ARG A 57 -14.72 -6.66 -5.45
N TRP A 58 -14.84 -5.35 -5.36
CA TRP A 58 -14.15 -4.54 -4.35
C TRP A 58 -14.98 -3.33 -3.98
N LYS A 59 -15.53 -3.34 -2.76
CA LYS A 59 -16.33 -2.25 -2.22
C LYS A 59 -15.41 -1.07 -1.88
N ALA A 60 -15.69 0.07 -2.48
CA ALA A 60 -15.06 1.35 -2.18
C ALA A 60 -16.11 2.46 -2.14
N SER A 61 -15.85 3.50 -1.34
CA SER A 61 -16.74 4.64 -1.16
C SER A 61 -15.95 5.93 -1.18
N TRP A 62 -16.51 6.99 -1.76
CA TRP A 62 -15.93 8.34 -1.78
C TRP A 62 -17.04 9.39 -1.77
N GLN A 63 -16.68 10.66 -1.68
CA GLN A 63 -17.63 11.78 -1.73
C GLN A 63 -17.44 12.59 -3.00
N ASP A 64 -18.53 12.86 -3.72
CA ASP A 64 -18.49 13.70 -4.90
C ASP A 64 -18.28 15.19 -4.58
N ALA A 65 -18.23 16.04 -5.62
CA ALA A 65 -18.07 17.49 -5.46
C ALA A 65 -19.21 18.15 -4.66
N HIS A 66 -20.34 17.48 -4.48
CA HIS A 66 -21.48 17.91 -3.68
C HIS A 66 -21.52 17.26 -2.29
N GLN A 67 -20.46 16.56 -1.89
CA GLN A 67 -20.35 15.83 -0.63
C GLN A 67 -21.34 14.65 -0.50
N CYS A 68 -21.89 14.17 -1.61
CA CYS A 68 -22.74 12.99 -1.63
C CYS A 68 -21.87 11.73 -1.68
N SER A 69 -22.25 10.71 -0.89
CA SER A 69 -21.54 9.42 -0.89
C SER A 69 -21.79 8.66 -2.19
N VAL A 70 -20.70 8.21 -2.81
CA VAL A 70 -20.71 7.36 -4.00
C VAL A 70 -20.04 6.04 -3.66
N ASP A 71 -20.78 4.95 -3.83
CA ASP A 71 -20.29 3.59 -3.60
C ASP A 71 -20.00 2.87 -4.92
N SER A 72 -18.99 2.01 -4.92
CA SER A 72 -18.70 1.07 -6.00
C SER A 72 -18.38 -0.30 -5.43
N ARG A 73 -18.77 -1.37 -6.12
CA ARG A 73 -18.47 -2.75 -5.74
C ARG A 73 -18.07 -3.61 -6.93
N THR A 74 -18.79 -3.48 -8.04
CA THR A 74 -18.57 -4.22 -9.29
C THR A 74 -17.69 -3.42 -10.24
N TRP A 75 -17.12 -4.08 -11.26
CA TRP A 75 -16.31 -3.39 -12.26
C TRP A 75 -17.04 -2.19 -12.91
N ALA A 76 -18.31 -2.36 -13.29
CA ALA A 76 -19.08 -1.28 -13.91
C ALA A 76 -19.25 -0.05 -12.99
N GLU A 77 -19.48 -0.27 -11.69
CA GLU A 77 -19.58 0.81 -10.71
C GLU A 77 -18.22 1.44 -10.42
N THR A 78 -17.16 0.63 -10.35
CA THR A 78 -15.79 1.10 -10.20
C THR A 78 -15.38 1.96 -11.37
N GLN A 79 -15.60 1.51 -12.62
CA GLN A 79 -15.32 2.27 -13.83
C GLN A 79 -16.07 3.61 -13.82
N ARG A 80 -17.34 3.64 -13.40
CA ARG A 80 -18.10 4.89 -13.26
C ARG A 80 -17.49 5.84 -12.22
N SER A 81 -17.13 5.31 -11.05
CA SER A 81 -16.49 6.11 -9.99
C SER A 81 -15.15 6.68 -10.44
N LEU A 82 -14.31 5.86 -11.08
CA LEU A 82 -13.03 6.28 -11.63
C LEU A 82 -13.19 7.34 -12.73
N GLY A 83 -14.23 7.22 -13.56
CA GLY A 83 -14.58 8.23 -14.57
C GLY A 83 -14.89 9.59 -13.94
N GLN A 84 -15.77 9.63 -12.93
CA GLN A 84 -16.14 10.87 -12.24
C GLN A 84 -14.95 11.51 -11.51
N LEU A 85 -14.14 10.72 -10.82
CA LEU A 85 -12.92 11.19 -10.14
C LEU A 85 -11.89 11.75 -11.14
N ARG A 86 -11.72 11.08 -12.28
CA ARG A 86 -10.87 11.51 -13.39
C ARG A 86 -11.33 12.85 -13.96
N GLU A 87 -12.62 12.99 -14.25
CA GLU A 87 -13.20 14.22 -14.77
C GLU A 87 -13.01 15.40 -13.80
N TRP A 88 -13.29 15.17 -12.51
CA TRP A 88 -13.10 16.19 -11.47
C TRP A 88 -11.64 16.62 -11.35
N LEU A 89 -10.72 15.66 -11.21
CA LEU A 89 -9.29 15.96 -11.09
C LEU A 89 -8.77 16.70 -12.34
N THR A 90 -9.13 16.21 -13.53
CA THR A 90 -8.68 16.79 -14.80
C THR A 90 -9.17 18.23 -14.95
N SER A 91 -10.45 18.49 -14.66
CA SER A 91 -11.01 19.84 -14.71
C SER A 91 -10.31 20.78 -13.72
N ALA A 92 -10.09 20.34 -12.49
CA ALA A 92 -9.46 21.16 -11.46
C ALA A 92 -8.01 21.53 -11.80
N VAL A 93 -7.22 20.53 -12.23
CA VAL A 93 -5.82 20.73 -12.61
C VAL A 93 -5.68 21.62 -13.84
N ASN A 94 -6.52 21.44 -14.86
CA ASN A 94 -6.49 22.28 -16.06
C ASN A 94 -6.87 23.74 -15.80
N GLN A 95 -7.68 24.00 -14.76
CA GLN A 95 -8.02 25.34 -14.30
C GLN A 95 -6.97 25.95 -13.36
N GLY A 96 -5.94 25.19 -12.97
CA GLY A 96 -4.96 25.62 -11.96
C GLY A 96 -5.57 25.78 -10.56
N ASN A 97 -6.69 25.14 -10.27
CA ASN A 97 -7.40 25.28 -9.00
C ASN A 97 -6.90 24.22 -8.00
N ASP A 98 -5.83 24.57 -7.28
CA ASP A 98 -5.18 23.68 -6.31
C ASP A 98 -6.09 23.20 -5.18
N GLN A 99 -7.07 23.99 -4.77
CA GLN A 99 -8.03 23.59 -3.74
C GLN A 99 -8.94 22.47 -4.27
N GLN A 100 -9.49 22.63 -5.48
CA GLN A 100 -10.32 21.59 -6.10
C GLN A 100 -9.49 20.36 -6.48
N ALA A 101 -8.27 20.55 -6.96
CA ALA A 101 -7.36 19.45 -7.27
C ALA A 101 -7.01 18.65 -6.01
N LEU A 102 -6.79 19.34 -4.87
CA LEU A 102 -6.59 18.69 -3.58
C LEU A 102 -7.82 17.87 -3.18
N GLN A 103 -9.03 18.44 -3.26
CA GLN A 103 -10.26 17.72 -2.92
C GLN A 103 -10.43 16.46 -3.78
N ALA A 104 -10.26 16.57 -5.11
CA ALA A 104 -10.31 15.41 -6.00
C ALA A 104 -9.25 14.36 -5.62
N CYS A 105 -8.00 14.77 -5.37
CA CYS A 105 -6.94 13.86 -4.92
C CYS A 105 -7.31 13.15 -3.62
N LEU A 106 -7.82 13.86 -2.61
CA LEU A 106 -8.22 13.27 -1.33
C LEU A 106 -9.34 12.24 -1.51
N GLN A 107 -10.29 12.48 -2.42
CA GLN A 107 -11.36 11.52 -2.71
C GLN A 107 -10.86 10.30 -3.49
N ILE A 108 -9.85 10.47 -4.35
CA ILE A 108 -9.14 9.33 -4.99
C ILE A 108 -8.44 8.47 -3.93
N LEU A 109 -7.77 9.10 -2.96
CA LEU A 109 -7.15 8.39 -1.85
C LEU A 109 -8.20 7.68 -0.98
N ARG A 110 -9.33 8.33 -0.70
CA ARG A 110 -10.48 7.75 0.03
C ARG A 110 -11.05 6.53 -0.69
N TRP A 111 -11.34 6.63 -1.99
CA TRP A 111 -11.77 5.52 -2.82
C TRP A 111 -10.75 4.36 -2.77
N GLY A 112 -9.46 4.70 -2.88
CA GLY A 112 -8.37 3.74 -2.85
C GLY A 112 -8.05 3.15 -1.47
N GLY A 113 -8.68 3.64 -0.40
CA GLY A 113 -8.42 3.20 0.98
C GLY A 113 -7.01 3.50 1.49
N VAL A 114 -6.36 4.54 0.97
CA VAL A 114 -4.97 4.91 1.29
C VAL A 114 -4.89 6.33 1.86
N ARG A 115 -3.89 6.59 2.70
CA ARG A 115 -3.73 7.91 3.36
C ARG A 115 -2.32 8.51 3.28
N GLY A 116 -1.33 7.72 2.84
CA GLY A 116 0.08 8.12 2.88
C GLY A 116 0.39 9.44 2.18
N ALA A 117 -0.20 9.68 1.00
CA ALA A 117 0.06 10.90 0.22
C ALA A 117 -0.66 12.17 0.74
N ILE A 118 -1.55 12.08 1.74
CA ILE A 118 -2.33 13.24 2.21
C ILE A 118 -1.45 14.43 2.63
N PRO A 119 -0.41 14.27 3.50
CA PRO A 119 0.41 15.40 3.94
C PRO A 119 1.15 16.07 2.78
N PHE A 120 1.63 15.26 1.84
CA PHE A 120 2.31 15.71 0.63
C PHE A 120 1.40 16.60 -0.24
N LEU A 121 0.16 16.15 -0.48
CA LEU A 121 -0.81 16.89 -1.29
C LEU A 121 -1.24 18.20 -0.63
N HIS A 122 -1.49 18.20 0.69
CA HIS A 122 -1.79 19.43 1.42
C HIS A 122 -0.65 20.44 1.33
N ARG A 123 0.61 19.99 1.48
CA ARG A 123 1.79 20.85 1.34
C ARG A 123 1.85 21.48 -0.06
N LEU A 124 1.65 20.70 -1.13
CA LEU A 124 1.69 21.24 -2.48
C LEU A 124 0.57 22.25 -2.73
N ALA A 125 -0.66 21.94 -2.30
CA ALA A 125 -1.81 22.82 -2.47
C ALA A 125 -1.67 24.14 -1.68
N ALA A 126 -1.20 24.07 -0.43
CA ALA A 126 -0.94 25.25 0.39
C ALA A 126 0.12 26.18 -0.22
N ASN A 127 1.03 25.63 -1.03
CA ASN A 127 2.06 26.39 -1.73
C ASN A 127 1.68 26.79 -3.17
N GLY A 128 0.46 26.50 -3.63
CA GLY A 128 0.02 26.79 -4.99
C GLY A 128 0.79 26.02 -6.07
N LYS A 129 1.27 24.80 -5.76
CA LYS A 129 2.12 23.97 -6.63
C LYS A 129 1.49 22.65 -7.05
N LEU A 130 0.30 22.30 -6.56
CA LEU A 130 -0.28 20.97 -6.77
C LEU A 130 -0.61 20.72 -8.25
N SER A 131 -1.35 21.63 -8.89
CA SER A 131 -1.75 21.46 -10.30
C SER A 131 -0.53 21.38 -11.22
N SER A 132 0.46 22.26 -11.03
CA SER A 132 1.68 22.25 -11.83
C SER A 132 2.52 20.99 -11.61
N TYR A 133 2.56 20.47 -10.38
CA TYR A 133 3.24 19.21 -10.08
C TYR A 133 2.56 18.03 -10.81
N LEU A 134 1.23 17.95 -10.75
CA LEU A 134 0.47 16.90 -11.42
C LEU A 134 0.62 16.96 -12.96
N GLN A 135 0.60 18.16 -13.55
CA GLN A 135 0.87 18.36 -14.98
C GLN A 135 2.28 17.92 -15.38
N LYS A 136 3.30 18.31 -14.59
CA LYS A 136 4.69 17.86 -14.82
C LYS A 136 4.77 16.34 -14.80
N MET A 137 4.22 15.70 -13.77
CA MET A 137 4.25 14.24 -13.64
C MET A 137 3.47 13.53 -14.73
N ALA A 138 2.31 14.06 -15.17
CA ALA A 138 1.57 13.51 -16.30
C ALA A 138 2.38 13.55 -17.60
N GLY A 139 3.12 14.65 -17.82
CA GLY A 139 4.07 14.76 -18.92
C GLY A 139 5.10 13.64 -18.87
N LEU A 140 5.81 13.47 -17.74
CA LEU A 140 6.87 12.48 -17.57
C LEU A 140 6.39 11.02 -17.62
N MET A 141 5.15 10.77 -17.18
CA MET A 141 4.60 9.41 -17.05
C MET A 141 3.70 8.97 -18.21
N SER A 142 3.44 9.84 -19.19
CA SER A 142 2.62 9.51 -20.37
C SER A 142 3.19 8.29 -21.10
N LEU A 143 2.29 7.34 -21.43
CA LEU A 143 2.67 6.06 -22.05
C LEU A 143 2.86 6.17 -23.56
N ASP A 144 2.29 7.18 -24.20
CA ASP A 144 2.33 7.45 -25.64
C ASP A 144 3.20 8.67 -26.01
N GLY A 145 3.82 9.31 -25.01
CA GLY A 145 4.82 10.35 -25.19
C GLY A 145 6.20 9.83 -25.63
N LYS A 146 7.12 10.78 -25.83
CA LYS A 146 8.54 10.53 -26.18
C LYS A 146 9.47 10.61 -24.97
N ASN A 147 8.91 10.51 -23.76
CA ASN A 147 9.65 10.70 -22.53
C ASN A 147 10.67 9.59 -22.32
N ASP A 148 11.77 9.94 -21.68
CA ASP A 148 12.76 8.99 -21.25
C ASP A 148 12.48 8.57 -19.79
N LEU A 149 12.51 7.27 -19.47
CA LEU A 149 12.36 6.80 -18.08
C LEU A 149 13.39 7.39 -17.13
N ASP A 150 14.55 7.78 -17.64
CA ASP A 150 15.62 8.38 -16.85
C ASP A 150 15.25 9.81 -16.40
N ASP A 151 14.31 10.47 -17.09
CA ASP A 151 13.72 11.76 -16.67
C ASP A 151 12.86 11.64 -15.40
N LEU A 152 12.43 10.42 -15.06
CA LEU A 152 11.85 10.10 -13.74
C LEU A 152 12.99 9.78 -12.79
N ASP A 153 13.56 10.78 -12.15
CA ASP A 153 14.69 10.70 -11.22
C ASP A 153 14.33 11.30 -9.83
N ALA A 154 15.31 11.31 -8.92
CA ALA A 154 15.13 11.86 -7.57
C ALA A 154 14.89 13.39 -7.53
N ILE A 155 15.13 14.11 -8.64
CA ILE A 155 14.89 15.55 -8.75
C ILE A 155 13.46 15.82 -9.22
N SER A 156 12.97 15.00 -10.14
CA SER A 156 11.65 15.13 -10.74
C SER A 156 10.54 14.52 -9.88
N VAL A 157 10.82 13.39 -9.23
CA VAL A 157 9.87 12.62 -8.42
C VAL A 157 10.05 12.92 -6.92
N GLU A 158 9.37 13.95 -6.43
CA GLU A 158 9.44 14.37 -5.02
C GLU A 158 8.86 13.31 -4.05
N ARG A 159 7.81 12.60 -4.49
CA ARG A 159 7.17 11.50 -3.76
C ARG A 159 6.54 10.52 -4.74
N PHE A 160 6.51 9.24 -4.39
CA PHE A 160 5.70 8.24 -5.09
C PHE A 160 5.26 7.10 -4.16
N ASP A 161 3.97 6.80 -4.14
CA ASP A 161 3.40 5.73 -3.31
C ASP A 161 2.12 5.16 -3.93
N ALA A 162 1.49 4.20 -3.25
CA ALA A 162 0.24 3.57 -3.68
C ALA A 162 -0.94 4.56 -3.85
N GLY A 163 -0.89 5.74 -3.24
CA GLY A 163 -1.85 6.82 -3.45
C GLY A 163 -1.55 7.63 -4.71
N LEU A 164 -0.29 8.02 -4.89
CA LEU A 164 0.13 8.76 -6.08
C LEU A 164 0.00 7.93 -7.37
N THR A 165 0.22 6.61 -7.32
CA THR A 165 -0.06 5.74 -8.48
C THR A 165 -1.49 5.86 -8.98
N LYS A 166 -2.47 5.97 -8.07
CA LYS A 166 -3.90 6.18 -8.38
C LYS A 166 -4.13 7.55 -9.00
N ILE A 167 -3.64 8.60 -8.34
CA ILE A 167 -3.81 9.99 -8.81
C ILE A 167 -3.23 10.14 -10.21
N HIS A 168 -2.02 9.65 -10.45
CA HIS A 168 -1.39 9.72 -11.77
C HIS A 168 -2.09 8.86 -12.81
N ALA A 169 -2.55 7.64 -12.46
CA ALA A 169 -3.33 6.79 -13.39
C ALA A 169 -4.68 7.42 -13.78
N LEU A 170 -5.35 8.10 -12.86
CA LEU A 170 -6.62 8.79 -13.12
C LEU A 170 -6.44 10.09 -13.88
N PHE A 171 -5.30 10.77 -13.73
CA PHE A 171 -5.03 11.99 -14.49
C PHE A 171 -4.45 11.71 -15.88
N ASP A 172 -3.76 10.58 -16.07
CA ASP A 172 -3.19 10.15 -17.35
C ASP A 172 -4.28 9.73 -18.35
N SER A 173 -4.23 10.25 -19.57
CA SER A 173 -5.17 9.90 -20.65
C SER A 173 -4.72 8.69 -21.50
N SER A 174 -3.51 8.20 -21.31
CA SER A 174 -2.89 7.15 -22.13
C SER A 174 -3.14 5.72 -21.60
N GLY A 175 -3.78 5.55 -20.44
CA GLY A 175 -4.13 4.25 -19.87
C GLY A 175 -3.08 3.71 -18.89
N SER A 176 -2.41 4.59 -18.17
CA SER A 176 -1.48 4.26 -17.08
C SER A 176 -2.17 3.44 -16.00
N PRO A 177 -1.59 2.31 -15.56
CA PRO A 177 -2.21 1.44 -14.58
C PRO A 177 -2.10 2.03 -13.17
N ILE A 178 -3.11 1.81 -12.33
CA ILE A 178 -3.00 1.94 -10.88
C ILE A 178 -2.05 0.85 -10.37
N TYR A 179 -0.77 1.21 -10.16
CA TYR A 179 0.27 0.24 -9.81
C TYR A 179 0.42 0.03 -8.30
N ASP A 180 -0.52 -0.73 -7.73
CA ASP A 180 -0.54 -1.11 -6.30
C ASP A 180 0.07 -2.49 -6.02
N SER A 181 -0.01 -2.93 -4.75
CA SER A 181 0.59 -4.19 -4.30
C SER A 181 0.00 -5.43 -4.96
N ARG A 182 -1.30 -5.42 -5.31
CA ARG A 182 -1.95 -6.57 -5.97
C ARG A 182 -1.59 -6.61 -7.43
N VAL A 183 -1.65 -5.46 -8.11
CA VAL A 183 -1.27 -5.37 -9.52
C VAL A 183 0.19 -5.81 -9.69
N GLY A 184 1.10 -5.32 -8.83
CA GLY A 184 2.51 -5.73 -8.78
C GLY A 184 2.69 -7.23 -8.52
N ALA A 185 1.96 -7.79 -7.56
CA ALA A 185 2.00 -9.23 -7.25
C ALA A 185 1.60 -10.09 -8.46
N ALA A 186 0.47 -9.77 -9.10
CA ALA A 186 -0.07 -10.54 -10.22
C ALA A 186 0.85 -10.52 -11.44
N ILE A 187 1.32 -9.34 -11.86
CA ILE A 187 2.24 -9.26 -13.00
C ILE A 187 3.62 -9.85 -12.67
N GLY A 188 4.08 -9.72 -11.42
CA GLY A 188 5.28 -10.40 -10.94
C GLY A 188 5.17 -11.92 -11.05
N MET A 189 4.01 -12.49 -10.71
CA MET A 189 3.75 -13.92 -10.85
C MET A 189 3.72 -14.35 -12.31
N LEU A 190 3.01 -13.61 -13.17
CA LEU A 190 2.97 -13.88 -14.62
C LEU A 190 4.38 -13.86 -15.25
N TYR A 191 5.19 -12.86 -14.90
CA TYR A 191 6.57 -12.78 -15.36
C TYR A 191 7.44 -13.92 -14.82
N SER A 192 7.23 -14.33 -13.57
CA SER A 192 7.89 -15.50 -13.00
C SER A 192 7.55 -16.78 -13.78
N LEU A 193 6.29 -16.97 -14.18
CA LEU A 193 5.85 -18.11 -14.99
C LEU A 193 6.48 -18.10 -16.38
N PHE A 194 6.49 -16.93 -17.04
CA PHE A 194 7.18 -16.74 -18.31
C PHE A 194 8.67 -17.11 -18.21
N ARG A 195 9.37 -16.60 -17.19
CA ARG A 195 10.82 -16.82 -17.02
C ARG A 195 11.19 -18.29 -16.79
N GLN A 196 10.28 -19.12 -16.30
CA GLN A 196 10.49 -20.57 -16.22
C GLN A 196 10.50 -21.27 -17.59
N GLN A 197 9.85 -20.66 -18.58
CA GLN A 197 9.74 -21.17 -19.95
C GLN A 197 10.69 -20.45 -20.92
N TRP A 198 11.29 -19.35 -20.48
CA TRP A 198 12.19 -18.52 -21.27
C TRP A 198 13.53 -19.23 -21.49
N THR A 199 13.93 -19.37 -22.75
CA THR A 199 15.17 -20.05 -23.15
C THR A 199 16.38 -19.11 -23.20
N GLY A 200 16.17 -17.80 -23.09
CA GLY A 200 17.25 -16.82 -23.06
C GLY A 200 18.07 -16.89 -21.77
N SER A 201 19.36 -16.57 -21.87
CA SER A 201 20.28 -16.56 -20.74
C SER A 201 20.33 -15.19 -20.05
N GLY A 202 20.81 -15.15 -18.81
CA GLY A 202 21.02 -13.90 -18.06
C GLY A 202 20.06 -13.70 -16.89
N LYS A 203 20.33 -12.63 -16.12
CA LYS A 203 19.50 -12.21 -14.99
C LYS A 203 18.14 -11.70 -15.51
N PRO A 204 17.04 -11.93 -14.78
CA PRO A 204 15.73 -11.38 -15.16
C PRO A 204 15.79 -9.86 -15.37
N LEU A 205 15.24 -9.37 -16.48
CA LEU A 205 15.17 -7.92 -16.76
C LEU A 205 14.10 -7.21 -15.93
N LEU A 206 13.04 -7.92 -15.53
CA LEU A 206 11.93 -7.36 -14.78
C LEU A 206 11.92 -7.86 -13.34
N ALA A 207 11.52 -6.98 -12.42
CA ALA A 207 11.40 -7.29 -11.00
C ALA A 207 10.27 -6.43 -10.41
N PHE A 208 9.03 -6.72 -10.82
CA PHE A 208 7.83 -5.97 -10.43
C PHE A 208 7.70 -5.90 -8.91
N PRO A 209 7.83 -4.70 -8.31
CA PRO A 209 7.72 -4.57 -6.86
C PRO A 209 6.29 -4.79 -6.39
N SER A 210 6.13 -5.32 -5.19
CA SER A 210 4.84 -5.56 -4.53
C SER A 210 4.91 -5.19 -3.05
N GLY A 211 3.77 -5.17 -2.37
CA GLY A 211 3.66 -4.94 -0.93
C GLY A 211 3.39 -6.23 -0.16
N ALA A 212 3.67 -6.20 1.15
CA ALA A 212 3.29 -7.26 2.05
C ALA A 212 1.76 -7.44 2.11
N ALA A 213 1.30 -8.67 2.01
CA ALA A 213 -0.10 -9.01 2.14
C ALA A 213 -0.55 -8.98 3.60
N ARG A 214 -1.85 -8.86 3.85
CA ARG A 214 -2.44 -9.04 5.17
C ARG A 214 -2.64 -10.54 5.45
N GLY A 215 -2.34 -10.95 6.69
CA GLY A 215 -2.60 -12.31 7.14
C GLY A 215 -1.89 -13.37 6.30
N SER A 216 -2.58 -14.46 5.99
CA SER A 216 -2.03 -15.63 5.30
C SER A 216 -2.03 -15.53 3.77
N GLN A 217 -2.33 -14.36 3.19
CA GLN A 217 -2.32 -14.15 1.73
C GLN A 217 -0.87 -14.16 1.20
N ILE A 218 -0.67 -14.61 -0.03
CA ILE A 218 0.64 -14.61 -0.68
C ILE A 218 0.65 -13.58 -1.80
N ARG A 219 1.53 -12.58 -1.72
CA ARG A 219 1.73 -11.54 -2.76
C ARG A 219 3.14 -11.50 -3.35
N ASN A 220 4.04 -12.37 -2.88
CA ASN A 220 5.39 -12.48 -3.42
C ASN A 220 5.53 -13.79 -4.21
N PRO A 221 5.78 -13.75 -5.54
CA PRO A 221 5.99 -14.95 -6.33
C PRO A 221 7.16 -15.82 -5.84
N GLY A 222 8.14 -15.24 -5.15
CA GLY A 222 9.26 -15.96 -4.52
C GLY A 222 8.85 -17.00 -3.46
N ALA A 223 7.59 -16.96 -2.99
CA ALA A 223 7.01 -17.97 -2.11
C ALA A 223 6.70 -19.30 -2.80
N PHE A 224 6.68 -19.34 -4.15
CA PHE A 224 6.43 -20.54 -4.94
C PHE A 224 7.74 -21.17 -5.41
N LEU A 225 7.70 -22.48 -5.69
CA LEU A 225 8.86 -23.19 -6.24
C LEU A 225 9.28 -22.56 -7.56
N ASN A 226 10.58 -22.29 -7.72
CA ASN A 226 11.15 -21.57 -8.88
C ASN A 226 10.55 -20.18 -9.14
N GLY A 227 9.89 -19.60 -8.14
CA GLY A 227 9.32 -18.26 -8.22
C GLY A 227 10.38 -17.17 -8.12
N LEU A 228 10.25 -16.12 -8.94
CA LEU A 228 11.10 -14.93 -8.87
C LEU A 228 10.61 -14.00 -7.76
N ALA A 229 11.47 -13.72 -6.79
CA ALA A 229 11.12 -12.84 -5.67
C ALA A 229 10.85 -11.40 -6.16
N ALA A 230 9.71 -10.84 -5.75
CA ALA A 230 9.36 -9.45 -5.99
C ALA A 230 10.04 -8.53 -4.94
N PRO A 231 10.69 -7.43 -5.37
CA PRO A 231 11.12 -6.38 -4.44
C PRO A 231 9.94 -5.83 -3.63
N GLN A 232 10.20 -5.37 -2.40
CA GLN A 232 9.17 -4.71 -1.60
C GLN A 232 9.11 -3.22 -1.92
N PHE A 233 7.92 -2.63 -1.99
CA PHE A 233 7.78 -1.18 -2.17
C PHE A 233 8.53 -0.35 -1.13
N SER A 234 8.64 -0.84 0.11
CA SER A 234 9.40 -0.19 1.18
C SER A 234 10.93 -0.21 0.98
N SER A 235 11.43 -1.00 0.01
CA SER A 235 12.85 -1.16 -0.28
C SER A 235 13.32 -0.47 -1.55
N ILE A 236 12.41 0.18 -2.28
CA ILE A 236 12.72 0.90 -3.52
C ILE A 236 12.53 2.40 -3.33
N SER A 237 13.18 3.18 -4.18
CA SER A 237 13.01 4.63 -4.24
C SER A 237 11.74 5.03 -5.00
N TYR A 238 11.30 6.27 -4.82
CA TYR A 238 10.08 6.82 -5.42
C TYR A 238 10.13 6.83 -6.94
N GLU A 239 11.23 7.31 -7.51
CA GLU A 239 11.45 7.34 -8.95
C GLU A 239 11.50 5.92 -9.54
N THR A 240 12.02 4.94 -8.79
CA THR A 240 11.98 3.53 -9.20
C THR A 240 10.55 3.02 -9.27
N TRP A 241 9.69 3.35 -8.29
CA TRP A 241 8.28 2.99 -8.32
C TRP A 241 7.54 3.66 -9.49
N ALA A 242 7.76 4.96 -9.73
CA ALA A 242 7.18 5.67 -10.87
C ALA A 242 7.55 5.02 -12.21
N ARG A 243 8.84 4.68 -12.41
CA ARG A 243 9.32 3.98 -13.61
C ARG A 243 8.67 2.60 -13.77
N TRP A 244 8.37 1.88 -12.68
CA TRP A 244 7.66 0.59 -12.76
C TRP A 244 6.22 0.73 -13.24
N GLN A 245 5.51 1.77 -12.82
CA GLN A 245 4.17 2.07 -13.32
C GLN A 245 4.18 2.31 -14.84
N VAL A 246 5.13 3.11 -15.33
CA VAL A 246 5.28 3.39 -16.78
C VAL A 246 5.63 2.12 -17.55
N ARG A 247 6.61 1.33 -17.08
CA ARG A 247 6.99 0.05 -17.72
C ARG A 247 5.83 -0.93 -17.81
N LEU A 248 5.05 -1.06 -16.73
CA LEU A 248 3.86 -1.91 -16.74
C LEU A 248 2.83 -1.40 -17.75
N GLY A 249 2.57 -0.09 -17.76
CA GLY A 249 1.66 0.53 -18.73
C GLY A 249 2.07 0.25 -20.18
N TRP A 250 3.36 0.35 -20.49
CA TRP A 250 3.88 0.00 -21.83
C TRP A 250 3.65 -1.47 -22.19
N ILE A 251 3.86 -2.39 -21.25
CA ILE A 251 3.62 -3.83 -21.46
C ILE A 251 2.13 -4.09 -21.71
N ILE A 252 1.24 -3.56 -20.86
CA ILE A 252 -0.21 -3.74 -21.00
C ILE A 252 -0.68 -3.22 -22.36
N ARG A 253 -0.27 -1.99 -22.73
CA ARG A 253 -0.60 -1.42 -24.04
C ARG A 253 -0.09 -2.27 -25.19
N ALA A 254 1.15 -2.74 -25.13
CA ALA A 254 1.72 -3.55 -26.20
C ALA A 254 0.98 -4.90 -26.38
N VAL A 255 0.49 -5.51 -25.29
CA VAL A 255 -0.37 -6.70 -25.37
C VAL A 255 -1.73 -6.36 -26.01
N LEU A 256 -2.36 -5.26 -25.59
CA LEU A 256 -3.69 -4.85 -26.07
C LEU A 256 -3.69 -4.30 -27.51
N GLU A 257 -2.58 -3.73 -27.97
CA GLU A 257 -2.37 -3.34 -29.36
C GLU A 257 -2.26 -4.55 -30.29
N ARG A 258 -1.89 -5.73 -29.76
CA ARG A 258 -1.78 -7.00 -30.50
C ARG A 258 -2.99 -7.92 -30.36
N THR A 259 -3.98 -7.55 -29.55
CA THR A 259 -5.12 -8.42 -29.19
C THR A 259 -6.45 -7.68 -29.27
N GLY A 260 -7.55 -8.41 -29.44
CA GLY A 260 -8.91 -7.89 -29.36
C GLY A 260 -9.49 -7.80 -27.94
N TRP A 261 -8.69 -8.06 -26.91
CA TRP A 261 -9.20 -8.23 -25.54
C TRP A 261 -9.82 -6.97 -24.97
N PHE A 262 -10.82 -7.15 -24.13
CA PHE A 262 -11.60 -6.11 -23.46
C PHE A 262 -12.27 -5.14 -24.44
N ALA A 263 -12.56 -5.56 -25.67
CA ALA A 263 -13.15 -4.69 -26.70
C ALA A 263 -14.43 -3.96 -26.22
N GLU A 264 -15.25 -4.63 -25.41
CA GLU A 264 -16.48 -4.06 -24.81
C GLU A 264 -16.23 -2.87 -23.87
N GLN A 265 -15.00 -2.72 -23.39
CA GLN A 265 -14.61 -1.61 -22.50
C GLN A 265 -14.32 -0.32 -23.27
N GLY A 266 -14.23 -0.38 -24.61
CA GLY A 266 -14.08 0.78 -25.48
C GLY A 266 -12.63 1.03 -25.92
N ALA A 267 -12.19 2.29 -25.86
CA ALA A 267 -10.88 2.70 -26.36
C ALA A 267 -9.71 2.08 -25.57
N LEU A 268 -8.51 2.11 -26.14
CA LEU A 268 -7.31 1.50 -25.56
C LEU A 268 -7.05 1.89 -24.08
N PRO A 269 -7.20 3.14 -23.62
CA PRO A 269 -7.04 3.48 -22.20
C PRO A 269 -8.02 2.74 -21.28
N ALA A 270 -9.29 2.63 -21.68
CA ALA A 270 -10.29 1.90 -20.90
C ALA A 270 -9.99 0.39 -20.87
N ARG A 271 -9.51 -0.16 -22.00
CA ARG A 271 -9.03 -1.55 -22.07
C ARG A 271 -7.81 -1.78 -21.16
N CYS A 272 -6.91 -0.81 -21.03
CA CYS A 272 -5.77 -0.89 -20.11
C CYS A 272 -6.24 -0.98 -18.65
N HIS A 273 -7.22 -0.17 -18.24
CA HIS A 273 -7.77 -0.24 -16.89
C HIS A 273 -8.54 -1.54 -16.62
N ALA A 274 -9.19 -2.11 -17.63
CA ALA A 274 -9.82 -3.42 -17.51
C ALA A 274 -8.78 -4.56 -17.31
N PHE A 275 -7.65 -4.49 -18.03
CA PHE A 275 -6.52 -5.39 -17.82
C PHE A 275 -5.96 -5.23 -16.40
N GLU A 276 -5.69 -3.99 -15.97
CA GLU A 276 -5.22 -3.65 -14.63
C GLU A 276 -6.17 -4.16 -13.54
N ALA A 277 -7.48 -3.96 -13.69
CA ALA A 277 -8.49 -4.45 -12.74
C ALA A 277 -8.50 -5.98 -12.65
N SER A 278 -8.23 -6.67 -13.75
CA SER A 278 -8.06 -8.13 -13.75
C SER A 278 -6.80 -8.54 -12.98
N LEU A 279 -5.68 -7.82 -13.14
CA LEU A 279 -4.47 -8.03 -12.33
C LEU A 279 -4.72 -7.76 -10.84
N PHE A 280 -5.48 -6.73 -10.51
CA PHE A 280 -5.86 -6.41 -9.13
C PHE A 280 -6.64 -7.56 -8.46
N VAL A 281 -7.55 -8.21 -9.21
CA VAL A 281 -8.29 -9.39 -8.73
C VAL A 281 -7.35 -10.59 -8.54
N LEU A 282 -6.49 -10.89 -9.53
CA LEU A 282 -5.52 -12.00 -9.41
C LEU A 282 -4.51 -11.78 -8.27
N GLY A 283 -4.14 -10.52 -8.03
CA GLY A 283 -3.14 -10.13 -7.04
C GLY A 283 -3.62 -10.16 -5.60
N TYR A 284 -4.90 -10.46 -5.34
CA TYR A 284 -5.41 -10.65 -3.98
C TYR A 284 -4.66 -11.77 -3.26
N ASP A 285 -4.49 -12.91 -3.94
CA ASP A 285 -3.72 -14.06 -3.45
C ASP A 285 -3.18 -14.88 -4.62
N LEU A 286 -1.85 -14.97 -4.71
CA LEU A 286 -1.17 -15.65 -5.82
C LEU A 286 -1.39 -17.16 -5.85
N ARG A 287 -1.97 -17.77 -4.80
CA ARG A 287 -2.45 -19.17 -4.87
C ARG A 287 -3.54 -19.37 -5.91
N CYS A 288 -4.20 -18.30 -6.37
CA CYS A 288 -5.20 -18.38 -7.44
C CYS A 288 -4.64 -18.93 -8.75
N PHE A 289 -3.32 -18.84 -8.99
CA PHE A 289 -2.66 -19.42 -10.16
C PHE A 289 -2.59 -20.96 -10.11
N GLY A 290 -2.98 -21.59 -9.00
CA GLY A 290 -3.00 -23.05 -8.85
C GLY A 290 -1.65 -23.71 -8.53
N TRP A 291 -0.65 -22.91 -8.16
CA TRP A 291 0.71 -23.38 -7.83
C TRP A 291 0.89 -23.59 -6.34
N THR A 292 1.71 -24.56 -5.98
CA THR A 292 1.98 -24.93 -4.58
C THR A 292 3.10 -24.06 -3.99
N PRO A 293 2.88 -23.39 -2.83
CA PRO A 293 3.93 -22.67 -2.12
C PRO A 293 5.04 -23.59 -1.60
N LYS A 294 6.26 -23.06 -1.40
CA LYS A 294 7.43 -23.81 -0.91
C LYS A 294 7.20 -24.52 0.43
N SER A 295 6.36 -23.96 1.32
CA SER A 295 6.12 -24.52 2.66
C SER A 295 5.11 -25.67 2.72
N ALA A 296 4.55 -26.10 1.58
CA ALA A 296 3.59 -27.22 1.54
C ALA A 296 4.24 -28.59 1.30
N VAL A 297 5.58 -28.70 1.37
CA VAL A 297 6.29 -29.97 1.38
C VAL A 297 6.24 -30.52 2.82
N PRO A 298 5.74 -31.74 3.08
CA PRO A 298 5.65 -32.28 4.44
C PRO A 298 7.06 -32.46 4.99
N VAL A 299 7.41 -31.71 6.03
CA VAL A 299 8.62 -31.95 6.81
C VAL A 299 8.31 -33.08 7.79
N VAL A 300 9.12 -34.14 7.74
CA VAL A 300 9.05 -35.29 8.65
C VAL A 300 9.30 -34.82 10.09
N ASP A 301 8.45 -35.30 11.00
CA ASP A 301 8.33 -34.95 12.43
C ASP A 301 9.64 -34.66 13.18
N LEU A 302 9.75 -33.46 13.74
CA LEU A 302 10.41 -33.18 15.02
C LEU A 302 9.49 -32.26 15.84
N PRO A 303 9.38 -32.43 17.18
CA PRO A 303 8.46 -31.65 18.01
C PRO A 303 9.06 -30.26 18.27
N GLU A 304 8.84 -29.33 17.35
CA GLU A 304 9.01 -27.90 17.61
C GLU A 304 7.70 -27.33 18.20
N PRO A 305 7.78 -26.26 19.03
CA PRO A 305 6.57 -25.64 19.56
C PRO A 305 5.72 -25.17 18.39
N GLU A 306 4.43 -25.51 18.40
CA GLU A 306 3.46 -25.13 17.36
C GLU A 306 3.53 -23.62 17.07
N GLU A 307 4.29 -23.22 16.05
CA GLU A 307 4.24 -21.87 15.49
C GLU A 307 2.87 -21.72 14.85
N ARG A 308 1.93 -21.13 15.62
CA ARG A 308 0.61 -20.78 15.11
C ARG A 308 0.76 -19.69 14.04
N ASP A 309 0.09 -19.86 12.91
CA ASP A 309 0.02 -18.89 11.82
C ASP A 309 -0.31 -17.48 12.35
N SER A 310 0.70 -16.62 12.40
CA SER A 310 0.56 -15.22 12.81
C SER A 310 -0.06 -14.40 11.68
N THR A 311 -1.09 -13.60 11.99
CA THR A 311 -1.74 -12.66 11.06
C THR A 311 -0.85 -11.46 10.68
N GLY A 312 0.38 -11.41 11.20
CA GLY A 312 1.43 -10.49 10.77
C GLY A 312 1.41 -9.12 11.44
N TRP A 313 0.57 -8.85 12.44
CA TRP A 313 0.47 -7.51 13.07
C TRP A 313 1.60 -7.17 14.04
N VAL A 314 2.54 -8.09 14.28
CA VAL A 314 3.67 -7.84 15.19
C VAL A 314 4.54 -6.70 14.62
N PRO A 315 4.74 -5.60 15.37
CA PRO A 315 5.52 -4.47 14.90
C PRO A 315 7.02 -4.70 15.13
N THR A 316 7.84 -3.84 14.56
CA THR A 316 9.19 -3.62 15.07
C THR A 316 9.09 -2.80 16.37
N GLY A 317 9.66 -3.34 17.46
CA GLY A 317 9.59 -2.69 18.77
C GLY A 317 10.22 -1.28 18.75
N ASN A 318 9.48 -0.27 19.16
CA ASN A 318 9.95 1.11 19.23
C ASN A 318 9.33 1.87 20.41
N PRO A 319 10.08 2.74 21.11
CA PRO A 319 9.57 3.59 22.18
C PRO A 319 8.93 4.87 21.59
N PHE A 320 7.80 4.74 20.91
CA PHE A 320 7.16 5.78 20.10
C PHE A 320 7.17 7.20 20.69
N SER A 321 6.58 7.41 21.88
CA SER A 321 6.51 8.74 22.52
C SER A 321 7.88 9.38 22.73
N GLN A 322 8.92 8.58 23.01
CA GLN A 322 10.27 9.10 23.17
C GLN A 322 10.84 9.50 21.80
N VAL A 323 10.82 8.59 20.84
CA VAL A 323 11.42 8.81 19.51
C VAL A 323 10.80 10.01 18.79
N ILE A 324 9.52 10.29 19.00
CA ILE A 324 8.86 11.45 18.40
C ILE A 324 9.25 12.78 19.05
N ASN A 325 9.51 12.80 20.36
CA ASN A 325 10.13 13.95 21.02
C ASN A 325 11.56 14.18 20.50
N ASP A 326 12.34 13.11 20.39
CA ASP A 326 13.71 13.13 19.86
C ASP A 326 13.73 13.70 18.44
N TYR A 327 12.78 13.28 17.59
CA TYR A 327 12.68 13.78 16.23
C TYR A 327 12.31 15.27 16.16
N LEU A 328 11.38 15.73 17.00
CA LEU A 328 11.06 17.16 17.07
C LEU A 328 12.28 17.98 17.52
N LEU A 329 13.04 17.51 18.51
CA LEU A 329 14.27 18.16 18.95
C LEU A 329 15.30 18.23 17.81
N PHE A 330 15.55 17.10 17.15
CA PHE A 330 16.44 17.03 15.99
C PHE A 330 16.03 18.03 14.89
N ARG A 331 14.73 18.11 14.57
CA ARG A 331 14.21 19.06 13.56
C ARG A 331 14.35 20.51 14.01
N ARG A 332 14.14 20.83 15.29
CA ARG A 332 14.37 22.18 15.85
C ARG A 332 15.84 22.60 15.81
N GLN A 333 16.77 21.64 15.86
CA GLN A 333 18.21 21.88 15.70
C GLN A 333 18.65 22.05 14.23
N GLY A 334 17.72 22.09 13.28
CA GLY A 334 18.03 22.20 11.85
C GLY A 334 18.35 20.86 11.17
N GLY A 335 18.02 19.74 11.81
CA GLY A 335 18.13 18.42 11.23
C GLY A 335 17.34 18.27 9.92
N LYS A 336 17.91 17.57 8.94
CA LYS A 336 17.26 17.29 7.66
C LYS A 336 16.03 16.41 7.87
N SER A 337 14.97 16.63 7.08
CA SER A 337 13.71 15.88 7.12
C SER A 337 13.84 14.50 6.46
N ASP A 338 14.82 13.68 6.86
CA ASP A 338 15.05 12.37 6.29
C ASP A 338 15.45 11.32 7.34
N LYS A 339 15.18 10.06 7.03
CA LYS A 339 15.43 8.93 7.94
C LYS A 339 16.91 8.75 8.25
N ALA A 340 17.79 8.89 7.26
CA ALA A 340 19.21 8.59 7.42
C ALA A 340 19.87 9.57 8.39
N SER A 341 19.62 10.87 8.20
CA SER A 341 20.12 11.94 9.07
C SER A 341 19.61 11.78 10.51
N PHE A 342 18.33 11.43 10.69
CA PHE A 342 17.79 11.23 12.03
C PHE A 342 18.37 9.98 12.72
N VAL A 343 18.53 8.86 12.00
CA VAL A 343 19.16 7.64 12.53
C VAL A 343 20.59 7.90 12.99
N ASP A 344 21.35 8.68 12.23
CA ASP A 344 22.73 9.05 12.58
C ASP A 344 22.75 9.97 13.81
N TRP A 345 21.82 10.93 13.90
CA TRP A 345 21.67 11.80 15.07
C TRP A 345 21.28 10.99 16.33
N LEU A 346 20.30 10.10 16.23
CA LEU A 346 19.80 9.30 17.35
C LEU A 346 20.86 8.34 17.91
N SER A 347 21.74 7.82 17.04
CA SER A 347 22.85 6.96 17.44
C SER A 347 23.94 7.70 18.22
N THR A 348 24.04 9.02 18.06
CA THR A 348 25.05 9.89 18.70
C THR A 348 24.50 10.72 19.85
N HIS A 349 23.18 10.85 19.97
CA HIS A 349 22.48 11.58 21.04
C HIS A 349 21.54 10.64 21.81
N PRO A 350 22.08 9.60 22.49
CA PRO A 350 21.24 8.66 23.20
C PRO A 350 20.59 9.31 24.41
N HIS A 351 19.27 9.17 24.51
CA HIS A 351 18.52 9.54 25.73
C HIS A 351 18.75 8.54 26.89
N HIS A 352 19.25 7.34 26.61
CA HIS A 352 19.68 6.39 27.64
C HIS A 352 21.17 6.61 27.96
N ALA A 353 21.60 6.25 29.18
CA ALA A 353 23.00 6.32 29.60
C ALA A 353 23.98 5.50 28.72
N ARG A 354 23.48 4.78 27.70
CA ARG A 354 24.28 4.04 26.72
C ARG A 354 23.85 4.40 25.28
N PRO A 355 24.82 4.59 24.37
CA PRO A 355 24.57 4.68 22.94
C PRO A 355 23.77 3.49 22.42
N ILE A 356 22.82 3.75 21.53
CA ILE A 356 22.11 2.70 20.81
C ILE A 356 22.80 2.43 19.47
N SER A 357 22.69 1.19 18.97
CA SER A 357 23.24 0.84 17.67
C SER A 357 22.45 1.53 16.54
N ARG A 358 23.09 1.74 15.39
CA ARG A 358 22.42 2.25 14.18
C ARG A 358 21.23 1.37 13.77
N ALA A 359 21.33 0.05 13.92
CA ALA A 359 20.24 -0.87 13.63
C ALA A 359 19.04 -0.63 14.57
N THR A 360 19.30 -0.48 15.87
CA THR A 360 18.26 -0.13 16.86
C THR A 360 17.62 1.23 16.55
N ALA A 361 18.41 2.23 16.15
CA ALA A 361 17.88 3.53 15.74
C ALA A 361 17.00 3.44 14.47
N GLN A 362 17.36 2.58 13.51
CA GLN A 362 16.54 2.30 12.33
C GLN A 362 15.21 1.65 12.69
N ASP A 363 15.23 0.70 13.63
CA ASP A 363 14.05 0.01 14.14
C ASP A 363 13.11 0.96 14.89
N TYR A 364 13.67 1.90 15.66
CA TYR A 364 12.90 2.94 16.35
C TYR A 364 12.12 3.85 15.39
N CYS A 365 12.58 3.99 14.15
CA CYS A 365 11.90 4.74 13.10
C CYS A 365 10.75 3.97 12.42
N PHE A 366 10.37 2.78 12.90
CA PHE A 366 9.27 1.98 12.33
C PHE A 366 7.98 2.80 12.16
N ALA A 367 7.55 3.46 13.24
CA ALA A 367 6.33 4.28 13.26
C ALA A 367 6.40 5.51 12.33
N PHE A 368 7.59 5.90 11.89
CA PHE A 368 7.82 7.09 11.06
C PHE A 368 7.71 6.78 9.57
N SER A 369 7.69 5.50 9.20
CA SER A 369 7.57 5.05 7.82
C SER A 369 6.26 5.48 7.19
N MET A 370 6.23 5.51 5.85
CA MET A 370 5.05 5.86 5.07
C MET A 370 3.88 4.89 5.28
N GLN A 371 4.17 3.65 5.67
CA GLN A 371 3.17 2.64 6.00
C GLN A 371 2.50 2.89 7.35
N GLU A 372 3.10 3.72 8.20
CA GLU A 372 2.63 4.01 9.57
C GLU A 372 2.12 5.46 9.68
N PHE A 373 2.93 6.39 10.20
CA PHE A 373 2.52 7.78 10.43
C PHE A 373 3.15 8.81 9.47
N ASP A 374 4.11 8.38 8.65
CA ASP A 374 4.78 9.23 7.65
C ASP A 374 5.26 10.57 8.23
N LEU A 375 6.23 10.49 9.14
CA LEU A 375 6.58 11.61 10.02
C LEU A 375 7.74 12.47 9.50
N PHE A 376 8.58 11.94 8.61
CA PHE A 376 9.81 12.63 8.21
C PHE A 376 9.53 13.95 7.49
N ASP A 377 8.50 13.99 6.64
CA ASP A 377 8.19 15.16 5.82
C ASP A 377 7.21 16.15 6.48
N ARG A 378 6.95 16.00 7.79
CA ARG A 378 6.04 16.89 8.52
C ARG A 378 6.66 18.25 8.83
N SER A 379 5.82 19.29 8.82
CA SER A 379 6.22 20.63 9.27
C SER A 379 6.50 20.63 10.77
N LEU A 380 7.23 21.64 11.26
CA LEU A 380 7.51 21.76 12.69
C LEU A 380 6.22 21.91 13.50
N GLU A 381 5.27 22.70 13.02
CA GLU A 381 3.98 22.94 13.67
C GLU A 381 3.16 21.64 13.77
N ALA A 382 3.18 20.83 12.71
CA ALA A 382 2.53 19.53 12.72
C ALA A 382 3.23 18.58 13.72
N LEU A 383 4.56 18.54 13.74
CA LEU A 383 5.31 17.72 14.70
C LEU A 383 5.05 18.13 16.14
N GLU A 384 4.95 19.43 16.44
CA GLU A 384 4.62 19.93 17.78
C GLU A 384 3.26 19.43 18.27
N ARG A 385 2.23 19.50 17.40
CA ARG A 385 0.90 18.94 17.70
C ARG A 385 0.94 17.44 17.91
N ILE A 386 1.66 16.72 17.05
CA ILE A 386 1.79 15.26 17.16
C ILE A 386 2.50 14.86 18.46
N VAL A 387 3.57 15.57 18.84
CA VAL A 387 4.32 15.35 20.08
C VAL A 387 3.48 15.67 21.31
N ALA A 388 2.68 16.74 21.28
CA ALA A 388 1.75 17.08 22.36
C ALA A 388 0.71 15.96 22.63
N GLY A 389 0.40 15.15 21.61
CA GLY A 389 -0.44 13.97 21.74
C GLY A 389 -1.93 14.31 21.87
N GLY A 390 -2.69 13.39 22.45
CA GLY A 390 -4.14 13.47 22.56
C GLY A 390 -4.86 13.46 21.21
N GLU A 391 -6.12 13.90 21.21
CA GLU A 391 -6.95 13.92 19.99
C GLU A 391 -6.40 14.87 18.92
N ASP A 392 -5.88 16.03 19.32
CA ASP A 392 -5.29 16.98 18.37
C ASP A 392 -4.04 16.40 17.69
N GLY A 393 -3.16 15.75 18.47
CA GLY A 393 -2.02 15.02 17.93
C GLY A 393 -2.42 13.88 17.01
N LEU A 394 -3.51 13.16 17.31
CA LEU A 394 -4.04 12.10 16.44
C LEU A 394 -4.56 12.66 15.11
N ARG A 395 -5.26 13.78 15.13
CA ARG A 395 -5.70 14.49 13.92
C ARG A 395 -4.52 14.96 13.08
N ALA A 396 -3.51 15.54 13.74
CA ALA A 396 -2.29 16.01 13.09
C ALA A 396 -1.51 14.86 12.43
N VAL A 397 -1.36 13.73 13.11
CA VAL A 397 -0.62 12.57 12.56
C VAL A 397 -1.35 11.94 11.38
N LEU A 398 -2.68 11.93 11.42
CA LEU A 398 -3.53 11.45 10.33
C LEU A 398 -3.71 12.47 9.19
N ALA A 399 -3.14 13.68 9.32
CA ALA A 399 -3.30 14.79 8.40
C ALA A 399 -4.78 15.10 8.10
N SER A 400 -5.62 15.10 9.14
CA SER A 400 -7.06 15.27 8.99
C SER A 400 -7.59 16.28 10.00
N GLU A 401 -8.45 17.19 9.57
CA GLU A 401 -9.08 18.17 10.46
C GLU A 401 -10.19 17.54 11.32
N ALA A 402 -10.91 16.57 10.75
CA ALA A 402 -11.98 15.84 11.41
C ALA A 402 -11.57 14.38 11.62
N LEU A 403 -11.72 13.88 12.84
CA LEU A 403 -11.36 12.50 13.14
C LEU A 403 -12.47 11.54 12.65
N GLU A 404 -12.28 11.01 11.44
CA GLU A 404 -13.13 9.94 10.92
C GLU A 404 -12.85 8.60 11.62
N PRO A 405 -13.86 7.70 11.73
CA PRO A 405 -13.64 6.34 12.22
C PRO A 405 -12.51 5.62 11.48
N PHE A 406 -11.67 4.91 12.24
CA PHE A 406 -10.59 4.11 11.72
C PHE A 406 -11.12 3.01 10.81
N THR A 407 -10.60 2.98 9.59
CA THR A 407 -10.98 2.01 8.57
C THR A 407 -9.76 1.18 8.22
N LEU A 408 -9.76 -0.08 8.69
CA LEU A 408 -8.67 -1.01 8.39
C LEU A 408 -8.54 -1.31 6.88
N GLY A 409 -7.36 -1.12 6.30
CA GLY A 409 -7.08 -1.47 4.90
C GLY A 409 -6.96 -2.97 4.65
N ASP A 410 -6.68 -3.34 3.41
CA ASP A 410 -6.34 -4.72 3.00
C ASP A 410 -4.83 -4.97 2.92
N GLU A 411 -4.02 -3.91 2.99
CA GLU A 411 -2.57 -3.99 3.13
C GLU A 411 -2.16 -4.02 4.60
N ARG A 412 -0.96 -4.54 4.87
CA ARG A 412 -0.34 -4.47 6.19
C ARG A 412 0.25 -3.07 6.43
N VAL A 413 -0.62 -2.13 6.75
CA VAL A 413 -0.31 -0.71 7.04
C VAL A 413 -1.03 -0.26 8.31
N SER A 414 -0.56 0.84 8.91
CA SER A 414 -1.08 1.40 10.16
C SER A 414 -1.02 0.40 11.31
N VAL A 415 0.03 -0.43 11.35
CA VAL A 415 0.25 -1.45 12.38
C VAL A 415 0.22 -0.81 13.77
N CYS A 416 0.81 0.39 13.94
CA CYS A 416 0.78 1.10 15.22
C CYS A 416 -0.65 1.33 15.74
N LEU A 417 -1.59 1.74 14.88
CA LEU A 417 -2.99 1.97 15.27
C LEU A 417 -3.76 0.65 15.45
N VAL A 418 -3.44 -0.37 14.65
CA VAL A 418 -4.00 -1.71 14.82
C VAL A 418 -3.58 -2.29 16.18
N ASP A 419 -2.33 -2.12 16.57
CA ASP A 419 -1.82 -2.58 17.86
C ASP A 419 -2.49 -1.86 19.03
N VAL A 420 -2.79 -0.56 18.90
CA VAL A 420 -3.62 0.17 19.88
C VAL A 420 -4.98 -0.49 20.03
N MET A 421 -5.65 -0.79 18.92
CA MET A 421 -6.98 -1.41 18.92
C MET A 421 -6.96 -2.82 19.54
N ILE A 422 -6.00 -3.67 19.15
CA ILE A 422 -5.82 -5.02 19.72
C ILE A 422 -5.58 -4.92 21.22
N THR A 423 -4.67 -4.05 21.63
CA THR A 423 -4.30 -3.85 23.03
C THR A 423 -5.49 -3.37 23.84
N GLY A 424 -6.20 -2.32 23.40
CA GLY A 424 -7.36 -1.79 24.12
C GLY A 424 -8.46 -2.84 24.31
N ARG A 425 -8.75 -3.64 23.27
CA ARG A 425 -9.73 -4.73 23.36
C ARG A 425 -9.30 -5.86 24.28
N ALA A 426 -8.02 -6.22 24.27
CA ALA A 426 -7.49 -7.22 25.19
C ALA A 426 -7.60 -6.74 26.65
N TYR A 427 -7.30 -5.47 26.92
CA TYR A 427 -7.44 -4.87 28.26
C TYR A 427 -8.89 -4.76 28.72
N GLN A 428 -9.82 -4.52 27.80
CA GLN A 428 -11.25 -4.46 28.10
C GLN A 428 -11.85 -5.84 28.43
N ARG A 429 -11.35 -6.90 27.79
CA ARG A 429 -11.85 -8.28 27.97
C ARG A 429 -11.21 -9.00 29.15
N GLU A 430 -9.90 -8.83 29.32
CA GLU A 430 -9.09 -9.66 30.20
C GLU A 430 -8.49 -8.86 31.37
N SER A 431 -8.58 -9.44 32.57
CA SER A 431 -8.14 -8.81 33.81
C SER A 431 -6.66 -9.01 34.14
N THR A 432 -6.03 -10.09 33.65
CA THR A 432 -4.62 -10.43 33.92
C THR A 432 -3.72 -10.30 32.71
N GLY A 433 -2.41 -10.15 32.93
CA GLY A 433 -1.43 -10.03 31.85
C GLY A 433 -1.34 -11.28 30.98
N ASP A 434 -1.31 -12.47 31.59
CA ASP A 434 -1.23 -13.73 30.85
C ASP A 434 -2.50 -14.02 30.05
N ALA A 435 -3.69 -13.72 30.57
CA ALA A 435 -4.93 -13.87 29.82
C ALA A 435 -4.97 -12.98 28.56
N ARG A 436 -4.44 -11.75 28.65
CA ARG A 436 -4.30 -10.86 27.48
C ARG A 436 -3.38 -11.44 26.41
N VAL A 437 -2.23 -12.00 26.82
CA VAL A 437 -1.31 -12.67 25.90
C VAL A 437 -2.01 -13.84 25.22
N GLU A 438 -2.65 -14.71 25.99
CA GLU A 438 -3.36 -15.88 25.45
C GLU A 438 -4.49 -15.49 24.49
N SER A 439 -5.24 -14.41 24.78
CA SER A 439 -6.27 -13.89 23.87
C SER A 439 -5.68 -13.43 22.53
N ILE A 440 -4.54 -12.72 22.55
CA ILE A 440 -3.84 -12.25 21.35
C ILE A 440 -3.29 -13.42 20.52
N LEU A 441 -2.70 -14.43 21.17
CA LEU A 441 -2.18 -15.64 20.52
C LEU A 441 -3.31 -16.47 19.92
N SER A 442 -4.41 -16.66 20.67
CA SER A 442 -5.56 -17.45 20.23
C SER A 442 -6.30 -16.80 19.06
N ALA A 443 -6.30 -15.46 18.99
CA ALA A 443 -6.81 -14.71 17.85
C ALA A 443 -5.84 -14.68 16.65
N GLY A 444 -4.63 -15.25 16.79
CA GLY A 444 -3.61 -15.28 15.75
C GLY A 444 -2.96 -13.92 15.48
N TYR A 445 -3.07 -12.93 16.37
CA TYR A 445 -2.45 -11.61 16.16
C TYR A 445 -0.92 -11.63 16.32
N ALA A 446 -0.39 -12.63 17.02
CA ALA A 446 1.03 -12.89 17.19
C ALA A 446 1.29 -14.40 17.24
N GLY A 447 2.48 -14.83 16.81
CA GLY A 447 2.88 -16.25 16.82
C GLY A 447 3.55 -16.71 18.12
N THR A 448 4.06 -15.79 18.94
CA THR A 448 4.77 -16.11 20.19
C THR A 448 4.40 -15.16 21.31
N LYS A 449 4.60 -15.59 22.57
CA LYS A 449 4.40 -14.74 23.76
C LYS A 449 5.22 -13.45 23.69
N ASN A 450 6.46 -13.52 23.18
CA ASN A 450 7.32 -12.34 23.01
C ASN A 450 6.73 -11.37 21.98
N SER A 451 6.29 -11.88 20.83
CA SER A 451 5.63 -11.08 19.79
C SER A 451 4.34 -10.41 20.29
N ALA A 452 3.53 -11.13 21.07
CA ALA A 452 2.32 -10.59 21.69
C ALA A 452 2.65 -9.46 22.69
N ASN A 453 3.71 -9.62 23.47
CA ASN A 453 4.18 -8.59 24.39
C ASN A 453 4.70 -7.35 23.67
N THR A 454 5.45 -7.52 22.57
CA THR A 454 5.93 -6.39 21.74
C THR A 454 4.77 -5.61 21.15
N LEU A 455 3.78 -6.30 20.59
CA LEU A 455 2.54 -5.72 20.07
C LEU A 455 1.83 -4.89 21.15
N MET A 456 1.60 -5.49 22.33
CA MET A 456 0.94 -4.77 23.43
C MET A 456 1.77 -3.59 23.94
N ALA A 457 3.10 -3.70 23.96
CA ALA A 457 3.97 -2.61 24.39
C ALA A 457 3.85 -1.40 23.47
N LEU A 458 3.86 -1.62 22.15
CA LEU A 458 3.65 -0.55 21.18
C LEU A 458 2.23 0.02 21.27
N GLY A 459 1.21 -0.84 21.31
CA GLY A 459 -0.19 -0.42 21.41
C GLY A 459 -0.48 0.41 22.66
N ARG A 460 0.11 0.07 23.81
CA ARG A 460 0.03 0.91 25.02
C ARG A 460 0.69 2.27 24.82
N ASN A 461 1.89 2.30 24.25
CA ASN A 461 2.68 3.53 24.08
C ASN A 461 1.94 4.52 23.16
N VAL A 462 1.60 4.08 21.94
CA VAL A 462 0.87 4.89 20.96
C VAL A 462 -0.54 5.25 21.46
N GLY A 463 -1.24 4.28 22.08
CA GLY A 463 -2.60 4.47 22.54
C GLY A 463 -2.72 5.49 23.65
N LYS A 464 -1.81 5.46 24.63
CA LYS A 464 -1.72 6.49 25.67
C LYS A 464 -1.32 7.84 25.10
N HIS A 465 -0.31 7.87 24.21
CA HIS A 465 0.18 9.10 23.59
C HIS A 465 -0.95 9.91 22.93
N PHE A 466 -1.81 9.24 22.16
CA PHE A 466 -2.94 9.87 21.48
C PHE A 466 -4.24 9.91 22.28
N GLY A 467 -4.23 9.53 23.56
CA GLY A 467 -5.42 9.55 24.43
C GLY A 467 -6.50 8.52 24.03
N LEU A 468 -6.15 7.52 23.24
CA LEU A 468 -7.02 6.38 22.90
C LEU A 468 -7.09 5.39 24.07
N LEU A 469 -6.02 5.27 24.85
CA LEU A 469 -6.00 4.45 26.06
C LEU A 469 -5.71 5.32 27.29
N ASP A 470 -6.34 5.00 28.42
CA ASP A 470 -6.09 5.69 29.68
C ASP A 470 -4.79 5.23 30.36
N ASP A 471 -4.53 5.73 31.57
CA ASP A 471 -3.34 5.36 32.33
C ASP A 471 -3.27 3.89 32.74
N LYS A 472 -4.43 3.22 32.78
CA LYS A 472 -4.57 1.77 33.04
C LYS A 472 -4.64 0.96 31.74
N HIS A 473 -4.47 1.61 30.60
CA HIS A 473 -4.55 1.05 29.25
C HIS A 473 -5.94 0.58 28.82
N LEU A 474 -6.98 1.07 29.48
CA LEU A 474 -8.37 0.81 29.10
C LEU A 474 -8.82 1.77 27.98
N PRO A 475 -9.70 1.32 27.08
CA PRO A 475 -10.31 2.18 26.06
C PRO A 475 -10.96 3.45 26.62
N THR A 476 -10.66 4.59 26.01
CA THR A 476 -11.31 5.88 26.31
C THR A 476 -12.55 6.12 25.43
N PRO A 477 -13.38 7.14 25.70
CA PRO A 477 -14.44 7.53 24.77
C PRO A 477 -13.93 7.88 23.35
N LEU A 478 -12.70 8.41 23.25
CA LEU A 478 -12.04 8.67 21.96
C LEU A 478 -11.76 7.37 21.21
N PHE A 479 -11.31 6.33 21.90
CA PHE A 479 -11.11 5.00 21.32
C PHE A 479 -12.41 4.43 20.76
N GLU A 480 -13.50 4.50 21.51
CA GLU A 480 -14.78 3.95 21.03
C GLU A 480 -15.29 4.73 19.81
N ARG A 481 -15.15 6.06 19.79
CA ARG A 481 -15.50 6.86 18.62
C ARG A 481 -14.63 6.53 17.40
N PHE A 482 -13.33 6.28 17.61
CA PHE A 482 -12.38 6.05 16.53
C PHE A 482 -12.39 4.60 16.03
N PHE A 483 -12.39 3.60 16.91
CA PHE A 483 -12.30 2.18 16.56
C PHE A 483 -13.61 1.40 16.67
N GLY A 484 -14.68 1.98 17.23
CA GLY A 484 -15.90 1.23 17.59
C GLY A 484 -16.53 0.46 16.44
N ALA A 485 -16.48 0.99 15.22
CA ALA A 485 -16.99 0.33 14.01
C ALA A 485 -15.99 -0.62 13.33
N CYS A 486 -14.73 -0.67 13.77
CA CYS A 486 -13.67 -1.46 13.14
C CYS A 486 -13.67 -2.89 13.69
N SER A 487 -13.59 -3.91 12.83
CA SER A 487 -13.32 -5.29 13.26
C SER A 487 -12.05 -5.81 12.58
N LEU A 488 -11.25 -6.55 13.36
CA LEU A 488 -10.08 -7.29 12.85
C LEU A 488 -10.46 -8.67 12.33
N GLU A 489 -11.64 -9.16 12.69
CA GLU A 489 -12.18 -10.42 12.18
C GLU A 489 -12.42 -10.27 10.67
N ALA A 490 -11.81 -11.16 9.90
CA ALA A 490 -11.97 -11.29 8.45
C ALA A 490 -12.39 -12.73 8.13
#